data_AF-X1LW27-F1
#
_entry.id   AF-X1LW27-F1
#
_cell.length_a   1.000
_cell.length_b   1.000
_cell.length_c   1.000
_cell.angle_alpha   90.00
_cell.angle_beta   90.00
_cell.angle_gamma   90.00
#
_symmetry.space_group_name_H-M   'P 1'
#
loop_
_entity.id
_entity.type
_entity.pdbx_description
1 polymer ?
#
loop_
_entity_poly.entity_id
_entity_poly.type
_entity_poly.pdbx_seq_one_letter_code
_entity_poly.pdbx_strand_id
1 'polypeptide(L)'
;VELFRFTYPSQALPASLYLPWAISNYNTQRNRHKCLQIADELRQSGRFDLFLEAIAGKAAAKTGNHELANQILQVAEEKINNQSSIINSQSIAWFYCFVSPDAENALDWANKAYSSEPNSATAATILAYSLVMNGQTDWAKPLIDNYERNQIADLALAQIQLQEGQQSSAIETLKSAIARDPGSLAAERAKEILAQHGGNYIPPIDPGIILNELRNSFGQALVPAFIRPQNLISVQLNVRGSEFSYGSKFGGTVAITNNSPEPLVISDDGLF
;
A
#
# COMPACT_ATOMS: atom_id res chain seq x y z
N VAL A 1 -7.92 -7.37 -7.26
CA VAL A 1 -9.16 -6.65 -6.90
C VAL A 1 -10.39 -7.25 -7.57
N GLU A 2 -10.36 -7.49 -8.88
CA GLU A 2 -11.51 -8.05 -9.61
C GLU A 2 -11.98 -9.41 -9.07
N LEU A 3 -11.05 -10.32 -8.73
CA LEU A 3 -11.38 -11.59 -8.08
C LEU A 3 -12.11 -11.40 -6.74
N PHE A 4 -11.66 -10.44 -5.91
CA PHE A 4 -12.32 -10.14 -4.63
C PHE A 4 -13.74 -9.61 -4.86
N ARG A 5 -13.91 -8.66 -5.79
CA ARG A 5 -15.23 -8.12 -6.17
C ARG A 5 -16.15 -9.20 -6.73
N PHE A 6 -15.61 -10.18 -7.44
CA PHE A 6 -16.38 -11.31 -7.94
C PHE A 6 -16.84 -12.25 -6.82
N THR A 7 -15.93 -12.57 -5.89
CA THR A 7 -16.21 -13.53 -4.80
C THR A 7 -17.06 -12.90 -3.69
N TYR A 8 -16.90 -11.59 -3.45
CA TYR A 8 -17.54 -10.84 -2.37
C TYR A 8 -18.14 -9.53 -2.89
N PRO A 9 -19.17 -9.57 -3.77
CA PRO A 9 -19.68 -8.38 -4.46
C PRO A 9 -20.29 -7.33 -3.54
N SER A 10 -20.75 -7.72 -2.35
CA SER A 10 -21.32 -6.83 -1.34
C SER A 10 -20.30 -6.34 -0.30
N GLN A 11 -19.08 -6.88 -0.30
CA GLN A 11 -18.06 -6.49 0.68
C GLN A 11 -17.20 -5.35 0.13
N ALA A 12 -16.94 -4.37 1.00
CA ALA A 12 -16.02 -3.31 0.68
C ALA A 12 -14.59 -3.88 0.57
N LEU A 13 -13.79 -3.35 -0.36
CA LEU A 13 -12.42 -3.79 -0.54
C LEU A 13 -11.63 -3.55 0.77
N PRO A 14 -11.03 -4.60 1.38
CA PRO A 14 -10.29 -4.44 2.63
C PRO A 14 -8.96 -3.72 2.42
N ALA A 15 -8.52 -2.98 3.45
CA ALA A 15 -7.26 -2.23 3.45
C ALA A 15 -6.03 -3.11 3.19
N SER A 16 -6.07 -4.35 3.66
CA SER A 16 -5.04 -5.37 3.41
C SER A 16 -4.83 -5.68 1.92
N LEU A 17 -5.79 -5.35 1.04
CA LEU A 17 -5.65 -5.53 -0.40
C LEU A 17 -5.26 -4.23 -1.10
N TYR A 18 -5.94 -3.12 -0.80
CA TYR A 18 -5.73 -1.89 -1.57
C TYR A 18 -4.50 -1.08 -1.12
N LEU A 19 -4.10 -1.13 0.15
CA LEU A 19 -2.93 -0.37 0.62
C LEU A 19 -1.62 -0.94 0.04
N PRO A 20 -1.32 -2.25 0.12
CA PRO A 20 -0.11 -2.79 -0.52
C PRO A 20 -0.12 -2.58 -2.03
N TRP A 21 -1.30 -2.65 -2.66
CA TRP A 21 -1.43 -2.38 -4.09
C TRP A 21 -1.12 -0.91 -4.42
N ALA A 22 -1.65 0.04 -3.66
CA ALA A 22 -1.37 1.47 -3.82
C ALA A 22 0.13 1.76 -3.61
N ILE A 23 0.75 1.22 -2.56
CA ILE A 23 2.19 1.38 -2.30
C ILE A 23 3.04 0.81 -3.45
N SER A 24 2.70 -0.37 -3.97
CA SER A 24 3.41 -0.97 -5.10
C SER A 24 3.30 -0.11 -6.37
N ASN A 25 2.10 0.40 -6.67
CA ASN A 25 1.89 1.30 -7.80
C ASN A 25 2.60 2.65 -7.63
N TYR A 26 2.64 3.19 -6.41
CA TYR A 26 3.33 4.43 -6.08
C TYR A 26 4.83 4.35 -6.38
N ASN A 27 5.44 3.24 -5.99
CA ASN A 27 6.86 2.97 -6.22
C ASN A 27 7.19 2.60 -7.67
N THR A 28 6.18 2.36 -8.51
CA THR A 28 6.35 2.00 -9.92
C THR A 28 6.00 3.19 -10.82
N GLN A 29 6.99 3.83 -11.45
CA GLN A 29 6.81 5.07 -12.24
C GLN A 29 5.63 5.01 -13.22
N ARG A 30 5.52 3.95 -14.02
CA ARG A 30 4.43 3.77 -15.00
C ARG A 30 3.02 3.58 -14.39
N ASN A 31 2.94 3.21 -13.12
CA ASN A 31 1.68 2.86 -12.46
C ASN A 31 1.21 3.91 -11.43
N ARG A 32 1.92 5.03 -11.25
CA ARG A 32 1.55 6.04 -10.24
C ARG A 32 0.10 6.54 -10.37
N HIS A 33 -0.41 6.64 -11.60
CA HIS A 33 -1.82 6.98 -11.88
C HIS A 33 -2.82 6.01 -11.25
N LYS A 34 -2.45 4.73 -11.05
CA LYS A 34 -3.32 3.73 -10.40
C LYS A 34 -3.56 4.04 -8.92
N CYS A 35 -2.64 4.75 -8.24
CA CYS A 35 -2.88 5.18 -6.86
C CYS A 35 -4.09 6.10 -6.78
N LEU A 36 -4.22 7.01 -7.76
CA LEU A 36 -5.36 7.93 -7.87
C LEU A 36 -6.65 7.17 -8.17
N GLN A 37 -6.61 6.17 -9.05
CA GLN A 37 -7.76 5.33 -9.35
C GLN A 37 -8.24 4.56 -8.11
N ILE A 38 -7.32 3.96 -7.35
CA ILE A 38 -7.65 3.22 -6.13
C ILE A 38 -8.27 4.16 -5.08
N ALA A 39 -7.70 5.35 -4.89
CA ALA A 39 -8.25 6.36 -3.99
C ALA A 39 -9.63 6.84 -4.43
N ASP A 40 -9.83 7.09 -5.73
CA ASP A 40 -11.11 7.53 -6.27
C ASP A 40 -12.20 6.48 -6.09
N GLU A 41 -11.91 5.20 -6.35
CA GLU A 41 -12.84 4.10 -6.08
C GLU A 41 -13.25 4.04 -4.59
N LEU A 42 -12.31 4.28 -3.67
CA LEU A 42 -12.60 4.30 -2.24
C LEU A 42 -13.48 5.51 -1.86
N ARG A 43 -13.17 6.70 -2.39
CA ARG A 43 -13.95 7.93 -2.17
C ARG A 43 -15.38 7.81 -2.72
N GLN A 44 -15.55 7.24 -3.91
CA GLN A 44 -16.86 7.00 -4.52
C GLN A 44 -17.74 6.04 -3.69
N SER A 45 -17.11 5.15 -2.92
CA SER A 45 -17.80 4.30 -1.94
C SER A 45 -18.16 5.00 -0.62
N GLY A 46 -17.89 6.31 -0.49
CA GLY A 46 -18.11 7.10 0.72
C GLY A 46 -17.09 6.84 1.83
N ARG A 47 -16.00 6.13 1.54
CA ARG A 47 -14.97 5.75 2.52
C ARG A 47 -13.79 6.70 2.47
N PHE A 48 -13.05 6.74 3.57
CA PHE A 48 -11.83 7.52 3.72
C PHE A 48 -10.77 6.66 4.41
N ASP A 49 -9.55 6.71 3.88
CA ASP A 49 -8.37 6.09 4.47
C ASP A 49 -7.20 7.06 4.33
N LEU A 50 -6.66 7.54 5.45
CA LEU A 50 -5.64 8.57 5.46
C LEU A 50 -4.34 8.13 4.76
N PHE A 51 -3.96 6.85 4.89
CA PHE A 51 -2.76 6.33 4.23
C PHE A 51 -2.92 6.27 2.72
N LEU A 52 -4.10 5.83 2.24
CA LEU A 52 -4.37 5.80 0.80
C LEU A 52 -4.36 7.21 0.19
N GLU A 53 -4.98 8.17 0.88
CA GLU A 53 -5.04 9.58 0.47
C GLU A 53 -3.63 10.21 0.43
N ALA A 54 -2.81 9.93 1.44
CA ALA A 54 -1.40 10.32 1.46
C ALA A 54 -0.61 9.75 0.27
N ILE A 55 -0.76 8.44 -0.01
CA ILE A 55 -0.10 7.79 -1.14
C ILE A 55 -0.57 8.40 -2.47
N ALA A 56 -1.88 8.66 -2.61
CA ALA A 56 -2.46 9.27 -3.80
C ALA A 56 -1.95 10.70 -4.03
N GLY A 57 -1.90 11.53 -2.98
CA GLY A 57 -1.35 12.89 -3.04
C GLY A 57 0.14 12.89 -3.42
N LYS A 58 0.95 12.05 -2.77
CA LYS A 58 2.37 11.88 -3.12
C LYS A 58 2.56 11.34 -4.54
N ALA A 59 1.70 10.43 -5.00
CA ALA A 59 1.73 9.92 -6.37
C ALA A 59 1.47 11.02 -7.40
N ALA A 60 0.47 11.87 -7.16
CA ALA A 60 0.18 13.03 -8.00
C ALA A 60 1.40 13.96 -8.11
N ALA A 61 2.02 14.29 -6.97
CA ALA A 61 3.23 15.12 -6.94
C ALA A 61 4.37 14.50 -7.75
N LYS A 62 4.61 13.18 -7.61
CA LYS A 62 5.64 12.44 -8.39
C LYS A 62 5.34 12.31 -9.88
N THR A 63 4.13 12.63 -10.31
CA THR A 63 3.76 12.73 -11.73
C THR A 63 3.82 14.17 -12.26
N GLY A 64 4.22 15.13 -11.43
CA GLY A 64 4.29 16.55 -11.78
C GLY A 64 2.96 17.29 -11.65
N ASN A 65 1.89 16.62 -11.20
CA ASN A 65 0.59 17.25 -10.98
C ASN A 65 0.51 17.79 -9.54
N HIS A 66 1.22 18.89 -9.30
CA HIS A 66 1.35 19.51 -7.98
C HIS A 66 0.04 20.12 -7.47
N GLU A 67 -0.81 20.66 -8.36
CA GLU A 67 -2.12 21.20 -7.99
C GLU A 67 -3.04 20.10 -7.44
N LEU A 68 -3.16 18.98 -8.14
CA LEU A 68 -3.94 17.84 -7.67
C LEU A 68 -3.36 17.25 -6.38
N ALA A 69 -2.03 17.19 -6.26
CA ALA A 69 -1.38 16.73 -5.03
C ALA A 69 -1.79 17.59 -3.84
N ASN A 70 -1.67 18.92 -3.97
CA ASN A 70 -2.03 19.86 -2.92
C ASN A 70 -3.52 19.76 -2.57
N GLN A 71 -4.40 19.66 -3.57
CA GLN A 71 -5.84 19.49 -3.35
C GLN A 71 -6.14 18.20 -2.54
N ILE A 72 -5.54 17.07 -2.91
CA ILE A 72 -5.74 15.80 -2.20
C ILE A 72 -5.27 15.91 -0.75
N LEU A 73 -4.09 16.48 -0.52
CA LEU A 73 -3.52 16.59 0.82
C LEU A 73 -4.28 17.60 1.71
N GLN A 74 -4.74 18.72 1.15
CA GLN A 74 -5.60 19.68 1.87
C GLN A 74 -6.92 19.04 2.31
N VAL A 75 -7.58 18.28 1.42
CA VAL A 75 -8.81 17.56 1.78
C VAL A 75 -8.55 16.51 2.87
N ALA A 76 -7.38 15.85 2.84
CA ALA A 76 -6.99 14.92 3.90
C ALA A 76 -6.79 15.63 5.25
N GLU A 77 -6.14 16.80 5.26
CA GLU A 77 -5.96 17.64 6.46
C GLU A 77 -7.30 18.17 7.00
N GLU A 78 -8.20 18.62 6.15
CA GLU A 78 -9.56 19.01 6.54
C GLU A 78 -10.31 17.86 7.22
N LYS A 79 -10.16 16.63 6.69
CA LYS A 79 -10.76 15.43 7.30
C LYS A 79 -10.10 15.06 8.61
N ILE A 80 -8.78 15.21 8.75
CA ILE A 80 -8.10 15.06 10.04
C ILE A 80 -8.71 16.00 11.08
N ASN A 81 -8.88 17.28 10.74
CA ASN A 81 -9.42 18.28 11.64
C ASN A 81 -10.89 17.99 12.03
N ASN A 82 -11.70 17.56 11.06
CA ASN A 82 -13.12 17.31 11.28
C ASN A 82 -13.43 15.94 11.90
N GLN A 83 -12.55 14.94 11.75
CA GLN A 83 -12.77 13.54 12.12
C GLN A 83 -11.65 12.97 12.98
N SER A 84 -10.94 13.83 13.72
CA SER A 84 -9.81 13.45 14.58
C SER A 84 -10.17 12.42 15.67
N SER A 85 -11.44 12.32 16.05
CA SER A 85 -11.92 11.29 17.00
C SER A 85 -12.05 9.90 16.38
N ILE A 86 -12.12 9.80 15.05
CA ILE A 86 -12.28 8.54 14.29
C ILE A 86 -10.93 8.06 13.76
N ILE A 87 -10.09 8.99 13.31
CA ILE A 87 -8.77 8.69 12.77
C ILE A 87 -7.81 8.51 13.94
N ASN A 88 -7.07 7.40 13.98
CA ASN A 88 -6.14 7.17 15.09
C ASN A 88 -5.00 8.22 15.09
N SER A 89 -4.62 8.67 16.29
CA SER A 89 -3.58 9.69 16.49
C SER A 89 -2.24 9.30 15.87
N GLN A 90 -1.90 8.00 15.88
CA GLN A 90 -0.66 7.49 15.29
C GLN A 90 -0.59 7.74 13.77
N SER A 91 -1.70 7.58 13.05
CA SER A 91 -1.78 7.76 11.61
C SER A 91 -1.73 9.24 11.24
N ILE A 92 -2.33 10.10 12.08
CA ILE A 92 -2.24 11.56 11.93
C ILE A 92 -0.79 12.02 12.15
N ALA A 93 -0.14 11.54 13.21
CA ALA A 93 1.27 11.83 13.46
C ALA A 93 2.16 11.36 12.30
N TRP A 94 1.96 10.13 11.82
CA TRP A 94 2.66 9.61 10.64
C TRP A 94 2.46 10.49 9.39
N PHE A 95 1.24 11.00 9.18
CA PHE A 95 0.94 11.90 8.06
C PHE A 95 1.79 13.18 8.14
N TYR A 96 1.81 13.83 9.30
CA TYR A 96 2.63 15.04 9.52
C TYR A 96 4.13 14.77 9.58
N CYS A 97 4.56 13.52 9.78
CA CYS A 97 5.97 13.14 9.69
C CYS A 97 6.46 12.96 8.25
N PHE A 98 5.65 12.35 7.38
CA PHE A 98 6.13 11.81 6.09
C PHE A 98 5.41 12.31 4.84
N VAL A 99 4.23 12.93 5.00
CA VAL A 99 3.37 13.33 3.89
C VAL A 99 3.34 14.84 3.75
N SER A 100 2.98 15.52 4.83
CA SER A 100 2.92 16.98 4.95
C SER A 100 3.76 17.39 6.15
N PRO A 101 5.10 17.48 6.02
CA PRO A 101 6.00 17.70 7.15
C PRO A 101 5.66 18.94 7.98
N ASP A 102 5.19 18.73 9.20
CA ASP A 102 4.87 19.77 10.19
C ASP A 102 5.30 19.25 11.57
N ALA A 103 6.40 19.79 12.10
CA ALA A 103 7.00 19.30 13.33
C ALA A 103 6.11 19.49 14.56
N GLU A 104 5.32 20.57 14.60
CA GLU A 104 4.45 20.86 15.74
C GLU A 104 3.24 19.91 15.76
N ASN A 105 2.56 19.78 14.62
CA ASN A 105 1.44 18.86 14.49
C ASN A 105 1.88 17.39 14.64
N ALA A 106 3.03 17.02 14.06
CA ALA A 106 3.59 15.68 14.23
C ALA A 106 3.86 15.36 15.70
N LEU A 107 4.38 16.32 16.48
CA LEU A 107 4.68 16.13 17.89
C LEU A 107 3.41 16.07 18.75
N ASP A 108 2.43 16.94 18.51
CA ASP A 108 1.15 16.93 19.25
C ASP A 108 0.42 15.59 19.08
N TRP A 109 0.25 15.14 17.83
CA TRP A 109 -0.43 13.87 17.54
C TRP A 109 0.37 12.64 18.00
N ALA A 110 1.71 12.69 17.92
CA ALA A 110 2.53 11.59 18.42
C ALA A 110 2.46 11.48 19.95
N ASN A 111 2.44 12.59 20.68
CA ASN A 111 2.24 12.60 22.13
C ASN A 111 0.88 12.00 22.50
N LYS A 112 -0.18 12.36 21.77
CA LYS A 112 -1.52 11.76 21.96
C LYS A 112 -1.48 10.25 21.73
N ALA A 113 -0.86 9.80 20.64
CA ALA A 113 -0.74 8.37 20.32
C ALA A 113 0.02 7.60 21.40
N TYR A 114 1.18 8.10 21.83
CA TYR A 114 2.00 7.46 22.86
C TYR A 114 1.31 7.48 24.24
N SER A 115 0.59 8.54 24.57
CA SER A 115 -0.17 8.60 25.82
C SER A 115 -1.32 7.59 25.87
N SER A 116 -1.94 7.29 24.72
CA SER A 116 -2.96 6.25 24.61
C SER A 116 -2.38 4.84 24.65
N GLU A 117 -1.20 4.62 24.05
CA GLU A 117 -0.55 3.32 23.99
C GLU A 117 0.95 3.38 24.36
N PRO A 118 1.31 3.58 25.65
CA PRO A 118 2.71 3.79 26.04
C PRO A 118 3.62 2.59 25.76
N ASN A 119 3.06 1.39 25.67
CA ASN A 119 3.83 0.17 25.38
C ASN A 119 3.92 -0.15 23.88
N SER A 120 3.33 0.68 23.01
CA SER A 120 3.39 0.49 21.56
C SER A 120 4.72 1.00 21.02
N ALA A 121 5.56 0.09 20.51
CA ALA A 121 6.79 0.45 19.83
C ALA A 121 6.52 1.41 18.66
N THR A 122 5.42 1.22 17.92
CA THR A 122 5.07 2.11 16.81
C THR A 122 4.76 3.53 17.28
N ALA A 123 3.99 3.69 18.36
CA ALA A 123 3.70 5.01 18.93
C ALA A 123 4.98 5.68 19.47
N ALA A 124 5.84 4.92 20.16
CA ALA A 124 7.11 5.40 20.70
C ALA A 124 8.07 5.88 19.59
N THR A 125 8.21 5.11 18.51
CA THR A 125 9.09 5.46 17.39
C THR A 125 8.59 6.65 16.57
N ILE A 126 7.27 6.80 16.38
CA ILE A 126 6.70 7.99 15.76
C ILE A 126 6.94 9.22 16.65
N LEU A 127 6.76 9.10 17.97
CA LEU A 127 7.08 10.19 18.91
C LEU A 127 8.56 10.55 18.89
N ALA A 128 9.45 9.57 18.91
CA ALA A 128 10.89 9.80 18.77
C ALA A 128 11.22 10.58 17.49
N TYR A 129 10.63 10.20 16.36
CA TYR A 129 10.86 10.90 15.09
C TYR A 129 10.30 12.33 15.11
N SER A 130 9.09 12.54 15.64
CA SER A 130 8.51 13.88 15.79
C SER A 130 9.34 14.78 16.72
N LEU A 131 9.90 14.24 17.79
CA LEU A 131 10.81 14.96 18.69
C LEU A 131 12.08 15.40 17.96
N VAL A 132 12.67 14.53 17.15
CA VAL A 132 13.84 14.88 16.32
C VAL A 132 13.49 15.97 15.29
N MET A 133 12.33 15.88 14.63
CA MET A 133 11.85 16.94 13.72
C MET A 133 11.72 18.29 14.44
N ASN A 134 11.38 18.28 15.73
CA ASN A 134 11.25 19.48 16.54
C ASN A 134 12.54 19.88 17.29
N GLY A 135 13.68 19.28 16.95
CA GLY A 135 14.98 19.58 17.57
C GLY A 135 15.16 19.07 19.00
N GLN A 136 14.27 18.21 19.51
CA GLN A 136 14.27 17.68 20.88
C GLN A 136 14.95 16.30 20.94
N THR A 137 16.19 16.20 20.45
CA THR A 137 16.89 14.90 20.32
C THR A 137 17.14 14.17 21.63
N ASP A 138 17.36 14.90 22.72
CA ASP A 138 17.63 14.30 24.03
C ASP A 138 16.42 13.53 24.58
N TRP A 139 15.21 13.96 24.21
CA TRP A 139 13.96 13.27 24.56
C TRP A 139 13.68 12.09 23.64
N ALA A 140 14.20 12.12 22.41
CA ALA A 140 14.01 11.04 21.44
C ALA A 140 14.86 9.81 21.73
N LYS A 141 16.10 9.97 22.22
CA LYS A 141 17.04 8.84 22.44
C LYS A 141 16.47 7.74 23.35
N PRO A 142 15.91 8.04 24.54
CA PRO A 142 15.34 6.99 25.40
C PRO A 142 14.19 6.22 24.74
N LEU A 143 13.39 6.88 23.89
CA LEU A 143 12.29 6.23 23.16
C LEU A 143 12.80 5.29 22.06
N ILE A 144 13.97 5.57 21.48
CA ILE A 144 14.60 4.69 20.48
C ILE A 144 15.25 3.49 21.16
N ASP A 145 15.88 3.69 22.32
CA ASP A 145 16.66 2.65 23.01
C ASP A 145 15.79 1.66 23.80
N ASN A 146 14.62 2.10 24.29
CA ASN A 146 13.75 1.27 25.13
C ASN A 146 12.80 0.34 24.36
N TYR A 147 12.74 0.43 23.03
CA TYR A 147 11.83 -0.34 22.19
C TYR A 147 12.56 -1.06 21.05
N GLU A 148 11.92 -2.10 20.49
CA GLU A 148 12.43 -2.73 19.29
C GLU A 148 12.47 -1.74 18.13
N ARG A 149 13.66 -1.57 17.54
CA ARG A 149 13.89 -0.59 16.47
C ARG A 149 13.22 -1.01 15.17
N ASN A 150 12.20 -0.26 14.78
CA ASN A 150 11.61 -0.29 13.46
C ASN A 150 12.27 0.75 12.52
N GLN A 151 11.79 0.82 11.28
CA GLN A 151 12.31 1.73 10.27
C GLN A 151 12.25 3.22 10.67
N ILE A 152 11.20 3.65 11.39
CA ILE A 152 11.03 5.04 11.82
C ILE A 152 12.00 5.37 12.95
N ALA A 153 12.23 4.44 13.89
CA ALA A 153 13.28 4.58 14.90
C ALA A 153 14.67 4.69 14.28
N ASP A 154 14.98 3.86 13.28
CA ASP A 154 16.27 3.93 12.57
C ASP A 154 16.44 5.29 11.87
N LEU A 155 15.36 5.82 11.27
CA LEU A 155 15.39 7.14 10.66
C LEU A 155 15.60 8.27 11.69
N ALA A 156 14.95 8.18 12.85
CA ALA A 156 15.15 9.13 13.96
C ALA A 156 16.60 9.09 14.47
N LEU A 157 17.15 7.88 14.69
CA LEU A 157 18.54 7.73 15.11
C LEU A 157 19.50 8.30 14.08
N ALA A 158 19.30 8.03 12.78
CA ALA A 158 20.16 8.56 11.75
C ALA A 158 20.21 10.10 11.76
N GLN A 159 19.08 10.76 11.99
CA GLN A 159 19.05 12.23 12.11
C GLN A 159 19.77 12.73 13.36
N ILE A 160 19.63 12.04 14.50
CA ILE A 160 20.40 12.34 15.72
C ILE A 160 21.91 12.21 15.44
N GLN A 161 22.33 11.13 14.79
CA GLN A 161 23.73 10.89 14.40
C GLN A 161 24.26 12.00 13.48
N LEU A 162 23.44 12.49 12.53
CA LEU A 162 23.82 13.62 11.67
C LEU A 162 24.02 14.90 12.48
N GLN A 163 23.14 15.19 13.43
CA GLN A 163 23.27 16.37 14.30
C GLN A 163 24.50 16.28 15.23
N GLU A 164 24.89 15.07 15.62
CA GLU A 164 26.09 14.80 16.42
C GLU A 164 27.39 14.73 15.59
N GLY A 165 27.32 14.95 14.27
CA GLY A 165 28.48 14.87 13.37
C GLY A 165 28.95 13.45 13.04
N GLN A 166 28.20 12.42 13.42
CA GLN A 166 28.49 11.00 13.16
C GLN A 166 28.03 10.59 11.75
N GLN A 167 28.53 11.29 10.72
CA GLN A 167 28.02 11.15 9.35
C GLN A 167 28.13 9.72 8.79
N SER A 168 29.22 9.01 9.05
CA SER A 168 29.41 7.64 8.54
C SER A 168 28.37 6.67 9.13
N SER A 169 28.19 6.72 10.46
CA SER A 169 27.17 5.92 11.17
C SER A 169 25.76 6.27 10.69
N ALA A 170 25.47 7.55 10.50
CA ALA A 170 24.17 7.99 9.98
C ALA A 170 23.87 7.42 8.59
N ILE A 171 24.85 7.40 7.69
CA ILE A 171 24.69 6.85 6.34
C ILE A 171 24.38 5.35 6.40
N GLU A 172 25.06 4.59 7.26
CA GLU A 172 24.80 3.16 7.45
C GLU A 172 23.39 2.93 8.03
N THR A 173 23.01 3.70 9.05
CA THR A 173 21.67 3.64 9.64
C THR A 173 20.58 3.97 8.60
N LEU A 174 20.76 4.99 7.77
CA LEU A 174 19.82 5.34 6.69
C LEU A 174 19.68 4.21 5.68
N LYS A 175 20.79 3.60 5.24
CA LYS A 175 20.75 2.47 4.30
C LYS A 175 20.01 1.27 4.89
N SER A 176 20.24 0.97 6.17
CA SER A 176 19.51 -0.08 6.90
C SER A 176 18.02 0.23 6.99
N ALA A 177 17.65 1.47 7.35
CA ALA A 177 16.25 1.91 7.39
C ALA A 177 15.57 1.75 6.02
N ILE A 178 16.23 2.16 4.93
CA ILE A 178 15.70 1.99 3.57
C ILE A 178 15.52 0.51 3.23
N ALA A 179 16.47 -0.36 3.59
CA ALA A 179 16.43 -1.77 3.25
C ALA A 179 15.28 -2.55 3.94
N ARG A 180 14.83 -2.13 5.13
CA ARG A 180 13.75 -2.80 5.87
C ARG A 180 12.40 -2.78 5.17
N ASP A 181 12.00 -1.62 4.66
CA ASP A 181 10.80 -1.45 3.83
C ASP A 181 11.07 -0.39 2.76
N PRO A 182 11.66 -0.78 1.61
CA PRO A 182 12.09 0.16 0.58
C PRO A 182 10.96 0.95 -0.08
N GLY A 183 9.71 0.51 0.09
CA GLY A 183 8.52 1.07 -0.53
C GLY A 183 7.77 2.08 0.34
N SER A 184 8.11 2.20 1.62
CA SER A 184 7.43 3.12 2.54
C SER A 184 7.79 4.59 2.28
N LEU A 185 6.95 5.50 2.78
CA LEU A 185 7.27 6.93 2.79
C LEU A 185 8.42 7.28 3.75
N ALA A 186 8.64 6.47 4.79
CA ALA A 186 9.81 6.64 5.67
C ALA A 186 11.11 6.28 4.92
N ALA A 187 11.12 5.25 4.07
CA ALA A 187 12.25 4.95 3.21
C ALA A 187 12.47 6.03 2.15
N GLU A 188 11.41 6.63 1.62
CA GLU A 188 11.54 7.79 0.74
C GLU A 188 12.22 8.96 1.46
N ARG A 189 11.76 9.29 2.67
CA ARG A 189 12.39 10.33 3.49
C ARG A 189 13.86 10.01 3.80
N ALA A 190 14.17 8.75 4.12
CA ALA A 190 15.53 8.30 4.34
C ALA A 190 16.41 8.47 3.08
N LYS A 191 15.88 8.19 1.89
CA LYS A 191 16.58 8.40 0.60
C LYS A 191 16.85 9.89 0.35
N GLU A 192 15.88 10.76 0.65
CA GLU A 192 16.06 12.22 0.53
C GLU A 192 17.20 12.71 1.41
N ILE A 193 17.21 12.33 2.68
CA ILE A 193 18.27 12.72 3.64
C ILE A 193 19.62 12.14 3.19
N LEU A 194 19.65 10.87 2.78
CA LEU A 194 20.87 10.24 2.29
C LEU A 194 21.47 11.00 1.09
N ALA A 195 20.62 11.41 0.14
CA ALA A 195 21.03 12.19 -1.03
C ALA A 195 21.58 13.57 -0.65
N GLN A 196 20.98 14.25 0.33
CA GLN A 196 21.47 15.54 0.85
C GLN A 196 22.88 15.44 1.45
N HIS A 197 23.25 14.27 1.98
CA HIS A 197 24.57 14.00 2.54
C HIS A 197 25.51 13.28 1.57
N GLY A 198 25.24 13.33 0.26
CA GLY A 198 26.09 12.79 -0.80
C GLY A 198 26.09 11.27 -0.92
N GLY A 199 25.21 10.59 -0.20
CA GLY A 199 25.02 9.14 -0.30
C GLY A 199 23.97 8.79 -1.35
N ASN A 200 24.12 7.60 -1.96
CA ASN A 200 23.08 6.99 -2.78
C ASN A 200 22.74 5.61 -2.23
N TYR A 201 21.45 5.27 -2.26
CA TYR A 201 20.99 3.92 -1.96
C TYR A 201 20.95 3.10 -3.24
N ILE A 202 21.72 2.01 -3.26
CA ILE A 202 21.69 1.01 -4.34
C ILE A 202 21.03 -0.23 -3.74
N PRO A 203 19.87 -0.67 -4.26
CA PRO A 203 19.24 -1.90 -3.80
C PRO A 203 20.19 -3.09 -3.97
N PRO A 204 20.18 -4.09 -3.06
CA PRO A 204 21.04 -5.26 -3.17
C PRO A 204 20.73 -6.13 -4.39
N ILE A 205 19.50 -6.01 -4.92
CA ILE A 205 19.04 -6.75 -6.10
C ILE A 205 18.40 -5.77 -7.08
N ASP A 206 18.79 -5.86 -8.35
CA ASP A 206 18.16 -5.11 -9.43
C ASP A 206 16.79 -5.75 -9.77
N PRO A 207 15.67 -5.05 -9.56
CA PRO A 207 14.34 -5.55 -9.89
C PRO A 207 14.17 -5.87 -11.38
N GLY A 208 14.92 -5.20 -12.27
CA GLY A 208 14.92 -5.45 -13.70
C GLY A 208 15.45 -6.84 -14.04
N ILE A 209 16.48 -7.30 -13.32
CA ILE A 209 17.03 -8.66 -13.49
C ILE A 209 15.98 -9.69 -13.08
N ILE A 210 15.39 -9.55 -11.88
CA ILE A 210 14.32 -10.47 -11.42
C ILE A 210 13.16 -10.49 -12.43
N LEU A 211 12.72 -9.32 -12.89
CA LEU A 211 11.59 -9.24 -13.82
C LEU A 211 11.89 -9.91 -15.16
N ASN A 212 13.11 -9.79 -15.67
CA ASN A 212 13.53 -10.46 -16.90
C ASN A 212 13.58 -11.99 -16.72
N GLU A 213 14.14 -12.48 -15.61
CA GLU A 213 14.15 -13.92 -15.31
C GLU A 213 12.74 -14.51 -15.20
N LEU A 214 11.85 -13.80 -14.50
CA LEU A 214 10.44 -14.18 -14.41
C LEU A 214 9.79 -14.21 -15.79
N ARG A 215 10.04 -13.20 -16.65
CA ARG A 215 9.47 -13.15 -18.00
C ARG A 215 9.99 -14.25 -18.91
N ASN A 216 11.26 -14.60 -18.78
CA ASN A 216 11.85 -15.70 -19.54
C ASN A 216 11.25 -17.05 -19.11
N SER A 217 10.94 -17.20 -17.83
CA SER A 217 10.39 -18.43 -17.26
C SER A 217 8.87 -18.58 -17.48
N PHE A 218 8.11 -17.49 -17.41
CA PHE A 218 6.64 -17.51 -17.37
C PHE A 218 5.96 -16.71 -18.51
N GLY A 219 6.74 -16.14 -19.43
CA GLY A 219 6.24 -15.28 -20.51
C GLY A 219 5.99 -13.82 -20.08
N GLN A 220 5.43 -13.01 -20.98
CA GLN A 220 5.24 -11.58 -20.73
C GLN A 220 4.23 -11.26 -19.62
N ALA A 221 3.24 -12.12 -19.42
CA ALA A 221 2.19 -11.97 -18.41
C ALA A 221 2.46 -12.89 -17.21
N LEU A 222 3.21 -12.38 -16.23
CA LEU A 222 3.58 -13.14 -15.02
C LEU A 222 2.39 -13.50 -14.12
N VAL A 223 1.37 -12.63 -14.13
CA VAL A 223 0.10 -12.85 -13.43
C VAL A 223 -1.00 -12.59 -14.44
N PRO A 224 -1.77 -13.61 -14.85
CA PRO A 224 -2.87 -13.42 -15.78
C PRO A 224 -3.94 -12.50 -15.17
N ALA A 225 -4.60 -11.72 -16.02
CA ALA A 225 -5.75 -10.94 -15.59
C ALA A 225 -6.88 -11.87 -15.17
N PHE A 226 -7.62 -11.52 -14.13
CA PHE A 226 -8.78 -12.30 -13.73
C PHE A 226 -9.88 -12.17 -14.80
N ILE A 227 -10.32 -13.29 -15.36
CA ILE A 227 -11.45 -13.35 -16.28
C ILE A 227 -12.61 -14.00 -15.54
N ARG A 228 -13.79 -13.37 -15.57
CA ARG A 228 -14.98 -13.93 -14.92
C ARG A 228 -15.34 -15.28 -15.55
N PRO A 229 -15.77 -16.29 -14.77
CA PRO A 229 -16.15 -17.60 -15.30
C PRO A 229 -17.15 -17.55 -16.47
N GLN A 230 -18.14 -16.64 -16.40
CA GLN A 230 -19.12 -16.42 -17.47
C GLN A 230 -18.53 -15.97 -18.82
N ASN A 231 -17.31 -15.42 -18.82
CA ASN A 231 -16.58 -15.04 -20.01
C ASN A 231 -15.60 -16.15 -20.46
N LEU A 232 -15.26 -17.08 -19.57
CA LEU A 232 -14.38 -18.23 -19.87
C LEU A 232 -15.17 -19.39 -20.45
N ILE A 233 -16.36 -19.67 -19.93
CA ILE A 233 -17.14 -20.86 -20.25
C ILE A 233 -18.60 -20.47 -20.49
N SER A 234 -19.20 -21.01 -21.54
CA SER A 234 -20.66 -20.96 -21.75
C SER A 234 -21.25 -22.36 -21.61
N VAL A 235 -22.37 -22.48 -20.89
CA VAL A 235 -23.08 -23.74 -20.68
C VAL A 235 -24.50 -23.61 -21.22
N GLN A 236 -24.90 -24.53 -22.08
CA GLN A 236 -26.26 -24.60 -22.63
C GLN A 236 -26.86 -25.98 -22.36
N LEU A 237 -28.04 -26.00 -21.73
CA LEU A 237 -28.85 -27.21 -21.58
C LEU A 237 -29.92 -27.24 -22.68
N ASN A 238 -29.85 -28.27 -23.52
CA ASN A 238 -30.84 -28.53 -24.56
C ASN A 238 -31.68 -29.74 -24.14
N VAL A 239 -32.97 -29.52 -23.88
CA VAL A 239 -33.95 -30.58 -23.64
C VAL A 239 -34.85 -30.70 -24.88
N ARG A 240 -35.09 -31.91 -25.35
CA ARG A 240 -35.98 -32.13 -26.50
C ARG A 240 -37.41 -32.39 -26.02
N GLY A 241 -38.37 -31.63 -26.55
CA GLY A 241 -39.80 -31.76 -26.26
C GLY A 241 -40.37 -30.54 -25.53
N SER A 242 -41.64 -30.22 -25.79
CA SER A 242 -42.38 -29.14 -25.12
C SER A 242 -43.39 -29.65 -24.09
N GLU A 243 -43.67 -30.96 -24.07
CA GLU A 243 -44.60 -31.62 -23.16
C GLU A 243 -43.99 -32.90 -22.61
N PHE A 244 -44.09 -33.10 -21.30
CA PHE A 244 -43.52 -34.25 -20.60
C PHE A 244 -44.58 -34.90 -19.71
N SER A 245 -44.84 -36.19 -19.91
CA SER A 245 -45.78 -36.93 -19.06
C SER A 245 -45.15 -37.23 -17.70
N TYR A 246 -45.94 -37.14 -16.64
CA TYR A 246 -45.50 -37.50 -15.28
C TYR A 246 -44.98 -38.94 -15.25
N GLY A 247 -43.76 -39.14 -14.73
CA GLY A 247 -43.10 -40.45 -14.65
C GLY A 247 -42.27 -40.86 -15.87
N SER A 248 -42.22 -40.05 -16.93
CA SER A 248 -41.39 -40.34 -18.11
C SER A 248 -39.93 -39.89 -17.95
N LYS A 249 -38.99 -40.65 -18.56
CA LYS A 249 -37.59 -40.22 -18.70
C LYS A 249 -37.49 -39.26 -19.88
N PHE A 250 -36.82 -38.12 -19.71
CA PHE A 250 -36.49 -37.20 -20.81
C PHE A 250 -34.98 -37.17 -21.06
N GLY A 251 -34.60 -36.92 -22.31
CA GLY A 251 -33.21 -36.75 -22.72
C GLY A 251 -32.81 -35.28 -22.71
N GLY A 252 -31.66 -34.98 -22.14
CA GLY A 252 -31.02 -33.66 -22.20
C GLY A 252 -29.61 -33.76 -22.75
N THR A 253 -29.15 -32.71 -23.42
CA THR A 253 -27.76 -32.54 -23.84
C THR A 253 -27.22 -31.27 -23.20
N VAL A 254 -26.08 -31.38 -22.52
CA VAL A 254 -25.34 -30.22 -22.01
C VAL A 254 -24.21 -29.93 -22.99
N ALA A 255 -24.17 -28.72 -23.53
CA ALA A 255 -23.05 -28.21 -24.31
C ALA A 255 -22.24 -27.25 -23.43
N ILE A 256 -20.94 -27.51 -23.32
CA ILE A 256 -19.98 -26.65 -22.61
C ILE A 256 -19.01 -26.11 -23.66
N THR A 257 -18.96 -24.79 -23.81
CA THR A 257 -18.08 -24.10 -24.76
C THR A 257 -16.99 -23.37 -23.98
N ASN A 258 -15.72 -23.69 -24.27
CA ASN A 258 -14.58 -22.93 -23.80
C ASN A 258 -14.38 -21.70 -24.70
N ASN A 259 -14.62 -20.52 -24.14
CA ASN A 259 -14.43 -19.23 -24.82
C ASN A 259 -13.05 -18.62 -24.54
N SER A 260 -12.23 -19.30 -23.73
CA SER A 260 -10.92 -18.82 -23.32
C SER A 260 -9.79 -19.39 -24.19
N PRO A 261 -8.63 -18.72 -24.25
CA PRO A 261 -7.43 -19.27 -24.88
C PRO A 261 -6.76 -20.37 -24.04
N GLU A 262 -7.19 -20.55 -22.78
CA GLU A 262 -6.65 -21.56 -21.87
C GLU A 262 -7.40 -22.89 -22.05
N PRO A 263 -6.72 -24.05 -21.93
CA PRO A 263 -7.37 -25.34 -22.10
C PRO A 263 -8.36 -25.60 -20.95
N LEU A 264 -9.62 -25.91 -21.30
CA LEU A 264 -10.62 -26.40 -20.35
C LEU A 264 -10.44 -27.91 -20.16
N VAL A 265 -10.15 -28.32 -18.94
CA VAL A 265 -10.04 -29.71 -18.51
C VAL A 265 -11.33 -30.12 -17.81
N ILE A 266 -11.94 -31.21 -18.30
CA ILE A 266 -13.15 -31.81 -17.72
C ILE A 266 -12.75 -33.14 -17.09
N SER A 267 -13.02 -33.29 -15.80
CA SER A 267 -12.74 -34.51 -15.02
C SER A 267 -13.95 -34.90 -14.18
N ASP A 268 -13.89 -36.10 -13.58
CA ASP A 268 -14.94 -36.58 -12.67
C ASP A 268 -15.10 -35.68 -11.44
N ASP A 269 -14.04 -34.95 -11.05
CA ASP A 269 -14.00 -34.10 -9.86
C ASP A 269 -14.30 -32.62 -10.16
N GLY A 270 -14.41 -32.22 -11.43
CA GLY A 270 -14.75 -30.85 -11.79
C GLY A 270 -14.27 -30.36 -13.16
N LEU A 271 -14.45 -29.04 -13.36
CA LEU A 271 -14.05 -28.26 -14.53
C LEU A 271 -12.95 -27.27 -14.12
N PHE A 272 -11.77 -27.32 -14.76
CA PHE A 272 -10.65 -26.40 -14.50
C PHE A 272 -9.98 -25.92 -15.77
#